data_AF-A0A844BBD8-F1
#
_entry.id   AF-A0A844BBD8-F1
#
_cell.length_a   1.000
_cell.length_b   1.000
_cell.length_c   1.000
_cell.angle_alpha   90.00
_cell.angle_beta   90.00
_cell.angle_gamma   90.00
#
_symmetry.space_group_name_H-M   'P 1'
#
loop_
_entity.id
_entity.type
_entity.pdbx_description
1 polymer ?
#
loop_
_entity_poly.entity_id
_entity_poly.type
_entity_poly.pdbx_seq_one_letter_code
_entity_poly.pdbx_strand_id
1 'polypeptide(L)'
;MSFQKAQDLLKLARLSASRHGGISVKEVAEEFSVNERTAQRMIYALKEVFPSISHQTDSERRRWWKLHDTAMIGMQGIYDRELVALEMSIRRAEREGALMDAEALQALRDRLMATLPSSHARRAEVDAEAVLEAKGYACRPGPKVKTSATVMSVIAAALKGPFRLVVWYQGAQDAEPCQRTVEPYGLLLGTRHYLIARDIAKDECLRRFRLDRIAGAEITIEWFEKDRDFDLEAYAAQSFGSFHSDAEASRVVWRFSPVAAVTAREFEFHPNQEIFEQEDGGLIVTTRLAPPARFRRELLRHVHSDVAN
;
A
#
# COMPACT_ATOMS: atom_id res chain seq x y z
N MET A 1 17.88 -29.30 -8.73
CA MET A 1 17.42 -30.01 -7.51
C MET A 1 18.17 -29.62 -6.24
N SER A 2 19.51 -29.54 -6.21
CA SER A 2 20.28 -29.22 -4.98
C SER A 2 20.14 -27.77 -4.51
N PHE A 3 20.13 -26.79 -5.43
CA PHE A 3 20.04 -25.36 -5.08
C PHE A 3 18.67 -24.92 -4.54
N GLN A 4 17.56 -25.53 -4.99
CA GLN A 4 16.21 -25.17 -4.54
C GLN A 4 16.03 -25.42 -3.04
N LYS A 5 16.46 -26.59 -2.55
CA LYS A 5 16.37 -26.93 -1.12
C LYS A 5 17.20 -26.00 -0.24
N ALA A 6 18.34 -25.52 -0.75
CA ALA A 6 19.15 -24.53 -0.05
C ALA A 6 18.42 -23.18 0.00
N GLN A 7 17.83 -22.72 -1.11
CA GLN A 7 17.03 -21.49 -1.13
C GLN A 7 15.81 -21.58 -0.19
N ASP A 8 15.13 -22.72 -0.16
CA ASP A 8 13.97 -22.94 0.71
C ASP A 8 14.37 -22.89 2.20
N LEU A 9 15.53 -23.47 2.55
CA LEU A 9 16.04 -23.43 3.92
C LEU A 9 16.40 -22.01 4.36
N LEU A 10 16.95 -21.20 3.46
CA LEU A 10 17.30 -19.81 3.71
C LEU A 10 16.05 -18.92 3.82
N LYS A 11 15.05 -19.15 2.96
CA LYS A 11 13.73 -18.53 3.07
C LYS A 11 13.11 -18.85 4.42
N LEU A 12 13.17 -20.11 4.85
CA LEU A 12 12.66 -20.56 6.14
C LEU A 12 13.39 -19.90 7.32
N ALA A 13 14.72 -19.78 7.25
CA ALA A 13 15.52 -19.09 8.26
C ALA A 13 15.10 -17.62 8.41
N ARG A 14 14.92 -16.92 7.29
CA ARG A 14 14.45 -15.53 7.26
C ARG A 14 13.05 -15.37 7.87
N LEU A 15 12.12 -16.27 7.56
CA LEU A 15 10.76 -16.24 8.11
C LEU A 15 10.73 -16.48 9.62
N SER A 16 11.51 -17.45 10.10
CA SER A 16 11.69 -17.71 11.53
C SER A 16 12.29 -16.49 12.25
N ALA A 17 13.28 -15.83 11.64
CA ALA A 17 13.92 -14.64 12.19
C ALA A 17 13.01 -13.40 12.20
N SER A 18 12.20 -13.15 11.16
CA SER A 18 11.40 -11.92 11.06
C SER A 18 10.14 -11.91 11.92
N ARG A 19 9.51 -13.07 12.15
CA ARG A 19 8.25 -13.17 12.91
C ARG A 19 8.48 -13.09 14.42
N HIS A 20 7.69 -12.31 15.15
CA HIS A 20 7.89 -12.11 16.60
C HIS A 20 7.90 -13.41 17.40
N GLY A 21 6.96 -14.34 17.14
CA GLY A 21 6.88 -15.64 17.80
C GLY A 21 7.72 -16.75 17.15
N GLY A 22 8.39 -16.48 16.03
CA GLY A 22 9.01 -17.51 15.20
C GLY A 22 8.02 -18.12 14.19
N ILE A 23 8.26 -19.37 13.78
CA ILE A 23 7.44 -20.07 12.79
C ILE A 23 6.99 -21.45 13.31
N SER A 24 5.78 -21.89 12.98
CA SER A 24 5.25 -23.22 13.35
C SER A 24 5.30 -24.24 12.19
N VAL A 25 5.14 -25.55 12.48
CA VAL A 25 5.09 -26.60 11.42
C VAL A 25 3.99 -26.32 10.39
N LYS A 26 2.82 -25.86 10.86
CA LYS A 26 1.67 -25.56 9.99
C LYS A 26 1.97 -24.39 9.06
N GLU A 27 2.55 -23.33 9.59
CA GLU A 27 2.96 -22.17 8.79
C GLU A 27 4.03 -22.52 7.76
N VAL A 28 4.95 -23.43 8.09
CA VAL A 28 5.93 -23.95 7.11
C VAL A 28 5.22 -24.79 6.04
N ALA A 29 4.27 -25.64 6.42
CA ALA A 29 3.51 -26.45 5.47
C ALA A 29 2.73 -25.57 4.46
N GLU A 30 2.08 -24.52 4.93
CA GLU A 30 1.33 -23.55 4.12
C GLU A 30 2.27 -22.74 3.20
N GLU A 31 3.29 -22.08 3.77
CA GLU A 31 4.19 -21.19 3.04
C GLU A 31 4.98 -21.89 1.93
N PHE A 32 5.34 -23.16 2.13
CA PHE A 32 6.07 -23.96 1.15
C PHE A 32 5.18 -24.92 0.37
N SER A 33 3.86 -24.94 0.64
CA SER A 33 2.90 -25.85 0.00
C SER A 33 3.33 -27.33 0.09
N VAL A 34 3.79 -27.74 1.27
CA VAL A 34 4.31 -29.10 1.56
C VAL A 34 3.52 -29.76 2.68
N ASN A 35 3.59 -31.09 2.79
CA ASN A 35 2.98 -31.79 3.92
C ASN A 35 3.72 -31.54 5.24
N GLU A 36 3.04 -31.77 6.36
CA GLU A 36 3.61 -31.54 7.70
C GLU A 36 4.88 -32.35 7.97
N ARG A 37 5.00 -33.57 7.42
CA ARG A 37 6.22 -34.39 7.55
C ARG A 37 7.42 -33.75 6.88
N THR A 38 7.22 -33.11 5.72
CA THR A 38 8.26 -32.38 4.99
C THR A 38 8.58 -31.06 5.68
N ALA A 39 7.56 -30.35 6.16
CA ALA A 39 7.73 -29.14 6.98
C ALA A 39 8.56 -29.42 8.25
N GLN A 40 8.27 -30.50 8.96
CA GLN A 40 9.08 -30.96 10.10
C GLN A 40 10.54 -31.21 9.69
N ARG A 41 10.77 -31.92 8.58
CA ARG A 41 12.14 -32.15 8.07
C ARG A 41 12.87 -30.86 7.73
N MET A 42 12.17 -29.86 7.17
CA MET A 42 12.77 -28.55 6.89
C MET A 42 13.16 -27.82 8.17
N ILE A 43 12.34 -27.90 9.22
CA ILE A 43 12.66 -27.35 10.55
C ILE A 43 13.85 -28.08 11.18
N TYR A 44 13.94 -29.40 11.02
CA TYR A 44 15.13 -30.16 11.48
C TYR A 44 16.39 -29.72 10.74
N ALA A 45 16.34 -29.60 9.41
CA ALA A 45 17.45 -29.08 8.62
C ALA A 45 17.84 -27.65 9.05
N LEU A 46 16.84 -26.82 9.40
CA LEU A 46 17.08 -25.47 9.88
C LEU A 46 17.82 -25.48 11.22
N LYS A 47 17.45 -26.39 12.13
CA LYS A 47 18.13 -26.57 13.42
C LYS A 47 19.57 -27.07 13.26
N GLU A 48 19.82 -27.93 12.28
CA GLU A 48 21.19 -28.41 11.99
C GLU A 48 22.09 -27.29 11.45
N VAL A 49 21.56 -26.43 10.58
CA VAL A 49 22.33 -25.35 9.96
C VAL A 49 22.44 -24.11 10.86
N PHE A 50 21.44 -23.83 11.71
CA PHE A 50 21.39 -22.67 12.59
C PHE A 50 21.22 -23.08 14.06
N PRO A 51 22.32 -23.39 14.78
CA PRO A 51 22.27 -23.87 16.16
C PRO A 51 21.66 -22.87 17.17
N SER A 52 21.61 -21.59 16.83
CA SER A 52 21.02 -20.51 17.64
C SER A 52 19.48 -20.48 17.62
N ILE A 53 18.84 -21.43 16.93
CA ILE A 53 17.38 -21.53 16.91
C ILE A 53 16.84 -22.00 18.26
N SER A 54 15.93 -21.20 18.82
CA SER A 54 15.17 -21.56 20.02
C SER A 54 13.79 -22.09 19.66
N HIS A 55 13.14 -22.79 20.58
CA HIS A 55 11.73 -23.14 20.42
C HIS A 55 10.93 -22.81 21.68
N GLN A 56 9.70 -22.38 21.49
CA GLN A 56 8.71 -22.17 22.54
C GLN A 56 7.49 -23.04 22.26
N THR A 57 6.79 -23.46 23.30
CA THR A 57 5.53 -24.21 23.17
C THR A 57 4.40 -23.33 23.70
N ASP A 58 3.37 -23.13 22.90
CA ASP A 58 2.22 -22.33 23.32
C ASP A 58 1.23 -23.15 24.19
N SER A 59 0.16 -22.48 24.65
CA SER A 59 -0.93 -23.08 25.44
C SER A 59 -1.65 -24.23 24.72
N GLU A 60 -1.60 -24.28 23.39
CA GLU A 60 -2.19 -25.32 22.55
C GLU A 60 -1.20 -26.44 22.21
N ARG A 61 -0.04 -26.50 22.89
CA ARG A 61 1.04 -27.47 22.66
C ARG A 61 1.67 -27.37 21.25
N ARG A 62 1.51 -26.25 20.56
CA ARG A 62 2.18 -26.00 19.27
C ARG A 62 3.58 -25.48 19.54
N ARG A 63 4.54 -26.02 18.80
CA ARG A 63 5.94 -25.58 18.86
C ARG A 63 6.18 -24.47 17.84
N TRP A 64 6.89 -23.45 18.30
CA TRP A 64 7.26 -22.27 17.55
C TRP A 64 8.78 -22.16 17.56
N TRP A 65 9.39 -22.08 16.38
CA TRP A 65 10.84 -22.01 16.23
C TRP A 65 11.27 -20.59 15.87
N LYS A 66 12.11 -19.99 16.70
CA LYS A 66 12.60 -18.62 16.56
C LYS A 66 14.11 -18.61 16.43
N LEU A 67 14.58 -18.13 15.29
CA LEU A 67 15.99 -17.85 15.04
C LEU A 67 16.35 -16.44 15.57
N HIS A 68 17.40 -16.37 16.38
CA HIS A 68 17.87 -15.12 17.00
C HIS A 68 19.13 -14.56 16.34
N ASP A 69 20.02 -15.44 15.85
CA ASP A 69 21.21 -15.02 15.11
C ASP A 69 20.87 -14.89 13.62
N THR A 70 20.96 -13.66 13.12
CA THR A 70 20.63 -13.31 11.73
C THR A 70 21.86 -12.89 10.93
N ALA A 71 23.06 -12.95 11.52
CA ALA A 71 24.30 -12.50 10.87
C ALA A 71 24.56 -13.23 9.54
N MET A 72 24.31 -14.55 9.50
CA MET A 72 24.42 -15.34 8.27
C MET A 72 23.33 -15.03 7.22
N ILE A 73 22.14 -14.57 7.65
CA ILE A 73 21.05 -14.19 6.74
C ILE A 73 21.38 -12.83 6.09
N GLY A 74 21.96 -11.91 6.87
CA GLY A 74 22.39 -10.59 6.40
C GLY A 74 23.48 -10.61 5.32
N MET A 75 24.26 -11.70 5.23
CA MET A 75 25.33 -11.86 4.24
C MET A 75 24.85 -12.42 2.89
N GLN A 76 23.57 -12.79 2.77
CA GLN A 76 23.05 -13.37 1.52
C GLN A 76 22.63 -12.24 0.58
N GLY A 77 23.47 -11.99 -0.43
CA GLY A 77 23.29 -11.01 -1.51
C GLY A 77 22.03 -11.14 -2.38
N ILE A 78 20.90 -11.56 -1.82
CA ILE A 78 19.56 -11.45 -2.41
C ILE A 78 18.98 -10.12 -1.91
N TYR A 79 19.61 -9.03 -2.36
CA TYR A 79 19.17 -7.67 -2.09
C TYR A 79 18.90 -6.88 -3.37
N ASP A 80 19.31 -7.36 -4.54
CA ASP A 80 19.23 -6.54 -5.77
C ASP A 80 17.77 -6.25 -6.15
N ARG A 81 16.88 -7.27 -6.16
CA ARG A 81 15.45 -7.07 -6.45
C ARG A 81 14.74 -6.29 -5.34
N GLU A 82 15.12 -6.51 -4.09
CA GLU A 82 14.59 -5.80 -2.92
C GLU A 82 15.00 -4.31 -2.96
N LEU A 83 16.25 -4.03 -3.34
CA LEU A 83 16.79 -2.68 -3.52
C LEU A 83 16.13 -1.98 -4.71
N VAL A 84 15.94 -2.66 -5.84
CA VAL A 84 15.15 -2.15 -6.98
C VAL A 84 13.73 -1.79 -6.52
N ALA A 85 13.06 -2.67 -5.78
CA ALA A 85 11.71 -2.41 -5.30
C ALA A 85 11.67 -1.23 -4.31
N LEU A 86 12.68 -1.12 -3.44
CA LEU A 86 12.81 -0.03 -2.48
C LEU A 86 13.08 1.31 -3.17
N GLU A 87 14.03 1.36 -4.11
CA GLU A 87 14.31 2.52 -4.97
C GLU A 87 13.07 2.96 -5.77
N MET A 88 12.32 2.01 -6.35
CA MET A 88 11.05 2.29 -7.02
C MET A 88 10.02 2.90 -6.06
N SER A 89 9.98 2.39 -4.83
CA SER A 89 9.06 2.87 -3.80
C SER A 89 9.42 4.29 -3.33
N ILE A 90 10.71 4.59 -3.17
CA ILE A 90 11.22 5.94 -2.86
C ILE A 90 10.82 6.91 -3.97
N ARG A 91 11.18 6.60 -5.23
CA ARG A 91 10.83 7.44 -6.40
C ARG A 91 9.32 7.63 -6.53
N ARG A 92 8.52 6.60 -6.21
CA ARG A 92 7.06 6.67 -6.20
C ARG A 92 6.55 7.58 -5.08
N ALA A 93 7.05 7.44 -3.86
CA ALA A 93 6.66 8.27 -2.72
C ALA A 93 7.00 9.76 -2.97
N GLU A 94 8.19 10.04 -3.51
CA GLU A 94 8.59 11.40 -3.93
C GLU A 94 7.68 11.95 -5.03
N ARG A 95 7.27 11.12 -5.99
CA ARG A 95 6.33 11.50 -7.05
C ARG A 95 4.94 11.81 -6.49
N GLU A 96 4.45 11.01 -5.58
CA GLU A 96 3.15 11.17 -4.93
C GLU A 96 3.16 12.30 -3.88
N GLY A 97 4.33 12.84 -3.52
CA GLY A 97 4.47 13.88 -2.51
C GLY A 97 4.34 13.35 -1.08
N ALA A 98 4.44 12.03 -0.90
CA ALA A 98 4.48 11.35 0.37
C ALA A 98 5.90 11.47 0.97
N LEU A 99 6.28 12.70 1.33
CA LEU A 99 7.65 13.03 1.77
C LEU A 99 8.09 12.22 2.99
N MET A 100 7.20 12.00 3.95
CA MET A 100 7.49 11.18 5.13
C MET A 100 7.80 9.72 4.78
N ASP A 101 7.05 9.15 3.82
CA ASP A 101 7.27 7.78 3.36
C ASP A 101 8.59 7.71 2.59
N ALA A 102 8.89 8.69 1.74
CA ALA A 102 10.16 8.77 1.02
C ALA A 102 11.35 8.82 1.99
N GLU A 103 11.31 9.69 3.01
CA GLU A 103 12.36 9.78 4.04
C GLU A 103 12.51 8.47 4.83
N ALA A 104 11.41 7.84 5.23
CA ALA A 104 11.44 6.57 5.94
C ALA A 104 12.02 5.43 5.10
N LEU A 105 11.66 5.37 3.81
CA LEU A 105 12.19 4.38 2.86
C LEU A 105 13.67 4.62 2.54
N GLN A 106 14.10 5.88 2.41
CA GLN A 106 15.52 6.25 2.27
C GLN A 106 16.32 5.83 3.52
N ALA A 107 15.83 6.13 4.72
CA ALA A 107 16.49 5.70 5.96
C ALA A 107 16.54 4.16 6.12
N LEU A 108 15.57 3.44 5.56
CA LEU A 108 15.61 1.98 5.49
C LEU A 108 16.66 1.49 4.48
N ARG A 109 16.72 2.10 3.29
CA ARG A 109 17.74 1.83 2.26
C ARG A 109 19.14 2.01 2.84
N ASP A 110 19.41 3.14 3.48
CA ASP A 110 20.75 3.45 3.99
C ASP A 110 21.18 2.48 5.10
N ARG A 111 20.26 2.10 5.99
CA ARG A 111 20.53 1.06 7.00
C ARG A 111 20.81 -0.30 6.37
N LEU A 112 20.08 -0.67 5.33
CA LEU A 112 20.29 -1.92 4.60
C LEU A 112 21.66 -1.91 3.92
N MET A 113 22.00 -0.82 3.21
CA MET A 113 23.29 -0.65 2.56
C MET A 113 24.46 -0.68 3.56
N ALA A 114 24.29 -0.08 4.74
CA ALA A 114 25.28 -0.11 5.82
C ALA A 114 25.56 -1.52 6.38
N THR A 115 24.65 -2.48 6.20
CA THR A 115 24.86 -3.87 6.62
C THR A 115 25.62 -4.72 5.58
N LEU A 116 25.82 -4.20 4.37
CA LEU A 116 26.46 -4.92 3.28
C LEU A 116 27.98 -4.67 3.23
N PRO A 117 28.80 -5.68 2.87
CA PRO A 117 30.17 -5.44 2.46
C PRO A 117 30.23 -4.47 1.27
N SER A 118 31.21 -3.56 1.25
CA SER A 118 31.32 -2.47 0.27
C SER A 118 31.29 -2.92 -1.20
N SER A 119 31.84 -4.10 -1.51
CA SER A 119 31.79 -4.69 -2.86
C SER A 119 30.39 -5.17 -3.28
N HIS A 120 29.59 -5.64 -2.33
CA HIS A 120 28.23 -6.11 -2.56
C HIS A 120 27.26 -4.94 -2.67
N ALA A 121 27.42 -3.93 -1.80
CA ALA A 121 26.69 -2.67 -1.85
C ALA A 121 26.80 -2.01 -3.24
N ARG A 122 28.03 -1.82 -3.74
CA ARG A 122 28.25 -1.16 -5.03
C ARG A 122 27.64 -1.92 -6.21
N ARG A 123 27.73 -3.26 -6.21
CA ARG A 123 27.12 -4.09 -7.26
C ARG A 123 25.59 -3.99 -7.21
N ALA A 124 25.00 -4.11 -6.02
CA ALA A 124 23.56 -4.02 -5.84
C ALA A 124 22.99 -2.67 -6.33
N GLU A 125 23.69 -1.55 -6.05
CA GLU A 125 23.28 -0.23 -6.55
C GLU A 125 23.34 -0.14 -8.09
N VAL A 126 24.42 -0.63 -8.70
CA VAL A 126 24.58 -0.62 -10.16
C VAL A 126 23.53 -1.48 -10.85
N ASP A 127 23.29 -2.69 -10.34
CA ASP A 127 22.27 -3.59 -10.87
C ASP A 127 20.87 -3.01 -10.69
N ALA A 128 20.61 -2.35 -9.54
CA ALA A 128 19.34 -1.70 -9.29
C ALA A 128 19.09 -0.52 -10.25
N GLU A 129 20.09 0.33 -10.47
CA GLU A 129 19.98 1.45 -11.41
C GLU A 129 19.77 0.98 -12.84
N ALA A 130 20.50 -0.05 -13.29
CA ALA A 130 20.31 -0.62 -14.62
C ALA A 130 18.89 -1.18 -14.82
N VAL A 131 18.33 -1.84 -13.81
CA VAL A 131 16.94 -2.34 -13.85
C VAL A 131 15.93 -1.18 -13.84
N LEU A 132 16.19 -0.13 -13.06
CA LEU A 132 15.34 1.08 -13.02
C LEU A 132 15.31 1.78 -14.38
N GLU A 133 16.47 1.92 -15.02
CA GLU A 133 16.63 2.48 -16.36
C GLU A 133 15.91 1.62 -17.40
N ALA A 134 16.12 0.29 -17.38
CA ALA A 134 15.49 -0.65 -18.29
C ALA A 134 13.96 -0.72 -18.13
N LYS A 135 13.44 -0.59 -16.90
CA LYS A 135 11.99 -0.50 -16.67
C LYS A 135 11.38 0.81 -17.18
N GLY A 136 12.20 1.73 -17.71
CA GLY A 136 11.75 2.92 -18.42
C GLY A 136 10.73 3.67 -17.61
N TYR A 137 10.96 3.80 -16.29
CA TYR A 137 10.01 4.43 -15.38
C TYR A 137 9.88 5.90 -15.80
N ALA A 138 8.93 6.11 -16.71
CA ALA A 138 8.75 7.37 -17.40
C ALA A 138 8.33 8.39 -16.35
N CYS A 139 9.24 9.33 -16.08
CA CYS A 139 8.97 10.55 -15.38
C CYS A 139 7.77 11.22 -16.05
N ARG A 140 6.56 10.99 -15.52
CA ARG A 140 5.34 11.70 -15.91
C ARG A 140 5.18 12.89 -14.95
N PRO A 141 5.70 14.08 -15.28
CA PRO A 141 5.46 15.28 -14.48
C PRO A 141 3.95 15.54 -14.41
N GLY A 142 3.44 15.66 -13.18
CA GLY A 142 2.06 15.99 -12.91
C GLY A 142 1.99 16.99 -11.76
N PRO A 143 0.95 17.83 -11.70
CA PRO A 143 0.78 18.80 -10.62
C PRO A 143 0.67 18.08 -9.27
N LYS A 144 1.59 18.40 -8.35
CA LYS A 144 1.63 17.88 -6.99
C LYS A 144 0.99 18.87 -6.04
N VAL A 145 0.19 18.38 -5.09
CA VAL A 145 -0.34 19.21 -4.03
C VAL A 145 0.68 19.25 -2.89
N LYS A 146 1.22 20.44 -2.59
CA LYS A 146 2.12 20.62 -1.43
C LYS A 146 1.30 20.41 -0.16
N THR A 147 1.59 19.31 0.55
CA THR A 147 1.03 19.05 1.88
C THR A 147 2.11 19.32 2.92
N SER A 148 1.76 20.00 4.01
CA SER A 148 2.71 20.24 5.11
C SER A 148 3.07 18.94 5.82
N ALA A 149 4.37 18.61 5.87
CA ALA A 149 4.87 17.42 6.57
C ALA A 149 4.52 17.46 8.08
N THR A 150 4.53 18.64 8.68
CA THR A 150 4.14 18.85 10.09
C THR A 150 2.67 18.53 10.32
N VAL A 151 1.77 18.95 9.43
CA VAL A 151 0.34 18.63 9.54
C VAL A 151 0.12 17.13 9.37
N MET A 152 0.81 16.51 8.40
CA MET A 152 0.70 15.07 8.18
C MET A 152 1.17 14.27 9.39
N SER A 153 2.30 14.65 10.01
CA SER A 153 2.83 13.94 11.18
C SER A 153 1.90 14.02 12.39
N VAL A 154 1.28 15.19 12.63
CA VAL A 154 0.28 15.37 13.69
C VAL A 154 -0.96 14.51 13.44
N ILE A 155 -1.50 14.52 12.22
CA ILE A 155 -2.67 13.69 11.87
C ILE A 155 -2.35 12.20 12.01
N ALA A 156 -1.18 11.76 11.51
CA ALA A 156 -0.74 10.38 11.60
C ALA A 156 -0.55 9.92 13.05
N ALA A 157 -0.08 10.80 13.93
CA ALA A 157 0.03 10.52 15.36
C ALA A 157 -1.35 10.44 16.03
N ALA A 158 -2.28 11.34 15.71
CA ALA A 158 -3.64 11.29 16.24
C ALA A 158 -4.39 10.02 15.81
N LEU A 159 -4.23 9.57 14.57
CA LEU A 159 -4.87 8.35 14.05
C LEU A 159 -4.38 7.05 14.71
N LYS A 160 -3.22 7.05 15.38
CA LYS A 160 -2.74 5.90 16.15
C LYS A 160 -3.49 5.73 17.48
N GLY A 161 -4.15 6.78 17.96
CA GLY A 161 -4.93 6.77 19.18
C GLY A 161 -6.37 7.28 18.96
N PRO A 162 -7.19 7.30 20.00
CA PRO A 162 -8.56 7.81 19.91
C PRO A 162 -8.63 9.32 20.16
N PHE A 163 -7.65 10.11 19.72
CA PHE A 163 -7.56 11.54 20.08
C PHE A 163 -8.24 12.46 19.07
N ARG A 164 -8.91 13.49 19.57
CA ARG A 164 -9.46 14.59 18.75
C ARG A 164 -8.35 15.50 18.25
N LEU A 165 -8.56 16.07 17.07
CA LEU A 165 -7.68 17.03 16.43
C LEU A 165 -8.31 18.41 16.40
N VAL A 166 -7.53 19.44 16.71
CA VAL A 166 -7.85 20.81 16.32
C VAL A 166 -7.15 21.07 14.99
N VAL A 167 -7.89 21.54 13.98
CA VAL A 167 -7.35 21.92 12.67
C VAL A 167 -7.73 23.36 12.34
N TRP A 168 -6.79 24.12 11.80
CA TRP A 168 -7.08 25.43 11.19
C TRP A 168 -7.36 25.21 9.72
N TYR A 169 -8.64 25.12 9.38
CA TYR A 169 -9.11 24.73 8.05
C TYR A 169 -9.69 25.92 7.29
N GLN A 170 -9.21 26.14 6.07
CA GLN A 170 -9.77 27.15 5.17
C GLN A 170 -10.75 26.50 4.20
N GLY A 171 -12.05 26.69 4.42
CA GLY A 171 -13.10 26.27 3.50
C GLY A 171 -13.01 26.97 2.15
N ALA A 172 -13.72 26.46 1.14
CA ALA A 172 -13.69 27.04 -0.21
C ALA A 172 -14.24 28.47 -0.28
N GLN A 173 -15.12 28.82 0.65
CA GLN A 173 -15.80 30.13 0.75
C GLN A 173 -15.23 30.98 1.89
N ASP A 174 -14.26 30.46 2.65
CA ASP A 174 -13.73 31.14 3.82
C ASP A 174 -12.57 32.04 3.40
N ALA A 175 -12.61 33.31 3.81
CA ALA A 175 -11.52 34.25 3.58
C ALA A 175 -10.27 33.89 4.40
N GLU A 176 -10.45 33.38 5.61
CA GLU A 176 -9.38 33.03 6.56
C GLU A 176 -9.58 31.61 7.12
N PRO A 177 -8.51 30.91 7.53
CA PRO A 177 -8.61 29.61 8.18
C PRO A 177 -9.41 29.69 9.48
N CYS A 178 -10.40 28.82 9.63
CA CYS A 178 -11.21 28.71 10.84
C CYS A 178 -10.76 27.50 11.67
N GLN A 179 -10.78 27.67 12.99
CA GLN A 179 -10.54 26.56 13.90
C GLN A 179 -11.73 25.57 13.86
N ARG A 180 -11.43 24.27 13.74
CA ARG A 180 -12.39 23.17 13.80
C ARG A 180 -11.82 22.07 14.70
N THR A 181 -12.66 21.53 15.58
CA THR A 181 -12.31 20.33 16.35
C THR A 181 -12.95 19.13 15.68
N VAL A 182 -12.12 18.16 15.29
CA VAL A 182 -12.53 17.03 14.47
C VAL A 182 -12.11 15.70 15.10
N GLU A 183 -12.93 14.68 14.88
CA GLU A 183 -12.68 13.29 15.28
C GLU A 183 -12.13 12.54 14.05
N PRO A 184 -10.82 12.21 14.00
CA PRO A 184 -10.19 11.63 12.81
C PRO A 184 -10.48 10.13 12.62
N TYR A 185 -11.02 9.75 11.47
CA TYR A 185 -11.36 8.36 11.14
C TYR A 185 -10.32 7.69 10.21
N GLY A 186 -9.71 8.45 9.31
CA GLY A 186 -8.69 7.93 8.41
C GLY A 186 -8.17 8.95 7.40
N LEU A 187 -7.17 8.55 6.62
CA LEU A 187 -6.58 9.36 5.54
C LEU A 187 -6.80 8.67 4.20
N LEU A 188 -7.29 9.42 3.21
CA LEU A 188 -7.32 8.99 1.82
C LEU A 188 -6.14 9.64 1.09
N LEU A 189 -5.20 8.80 0.67
CA LEU A 189 -4.01 9.20 -0.07
C LEU A 189 -4.22 8.97 -1.57
N GLY A 190 -3.87 9.95 -2.38
CA GLY A 190 -4.11 9.96 -3.82
C GLY A 190 -3.58 11.25 -4.44
N THR A 191 -4.14 11.69 -5.58
CA THR A 191 -3.73 12.98 -6.19
C THR A 191 -3.97 14.18 -5.26
N ARG A 192 -4.91 14.04 -4.33
CA ARG A 192 -5.15 14.96 -3.21
C ARG A 192 -5.29 14.13 -1.96
N HIS A 193 -4.76 14.65 -0.86
CA HIS A 193 -4.89 14.01 0.45
C HIS A 193 -6.12 14.55 1.18
N TYR A 194 -6.91 13.65 1.75
CA TYR A 194 -8.10 14.00 2.54
C TYR A 194 -8.07 13.33 3.90
N LEU A 195 -8.31 14.11 4.94
CA LEU A 195 -8.63 13.62 6.27
C LEU A 195 -10.13 13.36 6.32
N ILE A 196 -10.50 12.12 6.63
CA ILE A 196 -11.88 11.74 6.92
C ILE A 196 -12.08 11.97 8.41
N ALA A 197 -12.98 12.87 8.76
CA ALA A 197 -13.26 13.19 10.15
C ALA A 197 -14.69 13.68 10.35
N ARG A 198 -15.20 13.50 11.56
CA ARG A 198 -16.44 14.13 12.02
C ARG A 198 -16.13 15.51 12.61
N ASP A 199 -16.92 16.52 12.26
CA ASP A 199 -16.80 17.87 12.82
C ASP A 199 -17.72 17.99 14.04
N ILE A 200 -17.15 18.16 15.22
CA ILE A 200 -17.90 18.16 16.49
C ILE A 200 -18.90 19.31 16.55
N ALA A 201 -18.60 20.43 15.88
CA ALA A 201 -19.48 21.60 15.85
C ALA A 201 -20.66 21.45 14.89
N LYS A 202 -20.77 20.33 14.16
CA LYS A 202 -21.81 20.09 13.16
C LYS A 202 -22.66 18.85 13.50
N ASP A 203 -22.74 17.93 12.56
CA ASP A 203 -23.52 16.70 12.61
C ASP A 203 -22.60 15.49 12.75
N GLU A 204 -23.20 14.32 12.98
CA GLU A 204 -22.46 13.07 13.11
C GLU A 204 -21.90 12.53 11.78
N CYS A 205 -22.12 13.24 10.68
CA CYS A 205 -21.69 12.86 9.34
C CYS A 205 -20.18 13.00 9.16
N LEU A 206 -19.56 11.99 8.53
CA LEU A 206 -18.15 12.03 8.15
C LEU A 206 -17.93 12.98 6.97
N ARG A 207 -16.91 13.83 7.09
CA ARG A 207 -16.56 14.86 6.10
C ARG A 207 -15.12 14.70 5.64
N ARG A 208 -14.85 15.21 4.43
CA ARG A 208 -13.51 15.23 3.83
C ARG A 208 -12.86 16.59 4.03
N PHE A 209 -11.81 16.63 4.83
CA PHE A 209 -10.97 17.81 4.99
C PHE A 209 -9.77 17.68 4.07
N ARG A 210 -9.66 18.59 3.11
CA ARG A 210 -8.51 18.67 2.21
C ARG A 210 -7.25 19.05 2.98
N LEU A 211 -6.23 18.20 2.98
CA LEU A 211 -5.01 18.48 3.76
C LEU A 211 -4.28 19.74 3.28
N ASP A 212 -4.39 20.10 2.00
CA ASP A 212 -3.78 21.32 1.45
C ASP A 212 -4.46 22.62 1.88
N ARG A 213 -5.61 22.51 2.56
CA ARG A 213 -6.35 23.62 3.15
C ARG A 213 -6.24 23.65 4.68
N ILE A 214 -5.47 22.75 5.27
CA ILE A 214 -5.17 22.74 6.70
C ILE A 214 -3.89 23.53 6.90
N ALA A 215 -4.01 24.72 7.50
CA ALA A 215 -2.88 25.59 7.80
C ALA A 215 -2.05 25.06 8.98
N GLY A 216 -2.70 24.36 9.92
CA GLY A 216 -2.07 23.73 11.08
C GLY A 216 -2.96 22.66 11.68
N ALA A 217 -2.38 21.77 12.48
CA ALA A 217 -3.11 20.76 13.25
C ALA A 217 -2.44 20.55 14.61
N GLU A 218 -3.25 20.28 15.64
CA GLU A 218 -2.80 19.95 16.99
C GLU A 218 -3.61 18.78 17.56
N ILE A 219 -2.93 17.86 18.26
CA ILE A 219 -3.57 16.76 18.99
C ILE A 219 -4.08 17.30 20.32
N THR A 220 -5.34 17.02 20.63
CA THR A 220 -5.92 17.35 21.93
C THR A 220 -5.77 16.19 22.90
N ILE A 221 -5.95 16.48 24.19
CA ILE A 221 -6.04 15.45 25.24
C ILE A 221 -7.41 14.75 25.27
N GLU A 222 -8.38 15.29 24.54
CA GLU A 222 -9.73 14.72 24.48
C GLU A 222 -9.74 13.50 23.56
N TRP A 223 -10.47 12.47 24.00
CA TRP A 223 -10.64 11.25 23.24
C TRP A 223 -12.08 11.13 22.72
N PHE A 224 -12.24 10.34 21.67
CA PHE A 224 -13.55 9.99 21.11
C PHE A 224 -13.63 8.49 20.87
N GLU A 225 -14.85 7.96 20.89
CA GLU A 225 -15.09 6.56 20.53
C GLU A 225 -15.23 6.46 19.01
N LYS A 226 -14.21 5.91 18.36
CA LYS A 226 -14.25 5.63 16.92
C LYS A 226 -15.21 4.46 16.66
N ASP A 227 -16.12 4.65 15.71
CA ASP A 227 -17.00 3.58 15.25
C ASP A 227 -16.16 2.37 14.79
N ARG A 228 -16.46 1.22 15.40
CA ARG A 228 -15.75 -0.05 15.15
C ARG A 228 -16.11 -0.67 13.81
N ASP A 229 -17.31 -0.37 13.32
CA ASP A 229 -17.81 -0.91 12.06
C ASP A 229 -17.41 -0.02 10.86
N PHE A 230 -16.72 1.09 11.12
CA PHE A 230 -16.23 1.96 10.05
C PHE A 230 -15.08 1.31 9.26
N ASP A 231 -15.34 1.08 7.98
CA ASP A 231 -14.35 0.65 6.99
C ASP A 231 -13.97 1.83 6.07
N LEU A 232 -12.69 2.23 6.15
CA LEU A 232 -12.13 3.30 5.33
C LEU A 232 -12.10 2.93 3.85
N GLU A 233 -11.86 1.66 3.52
CA GLU A 233 -11.82 1.17 2.14
C GLU A 233 -13.22 1.18 1.53
N ALA A 234 -14.23 0.68 2.27
CA ALA A 234 -15.63 0.78 1.84
C ALA A 234 -16.08 2.24 1.67
N TYR A 235 -15.70 3.12 2.61
CA TYR A 235 -15.97 4.56 2.52
C TYR A 235 -15.29 5.21 1.31
N ALA A 236 -14.05 4.82 1.01
CA ALA A 236 -13.31 5.30 -0.16
C ALA A 236 -13.92 4.80 -1.48
N ALA A 237 -14.33 3.53 -1.52
CA ALA A 237 -14.93 2.89 -2.68
C ALA A 237 -16.26 3.55 -3.08
N GLN A 238 -17.07 3.96 -2.10
CA GLN A 238 -18.31 4.73 -2.34
C GLN A 238 -18.04 6.13 -2.93
N SER A 239 -16.78 6.58 -2.97
CA SER A 239 -16.40 7.98 -3.12
C SER A 239 -15.46 8.25 -4.28
N PHE A 240 -15.50 7.42 -5.32
CA PHE A 240 -14.72 7.63 -6.53
C PHE A 240 -15.20 8.88 -7.28
N GLY A 241 -14.53 9.99 -7.02
CA GLY A 241 -14.81 11.29 -7.64
C GLY A 241 -14.99 12.37 -6.57
N SER A 242 -14.53 13.58 -6.86
CA SER A 242 -14.65 14.74 -5.95
C SER A 242 -16.09 15.24 -5.78
N PHE A 243 -17.08 14.39 -5.96
CA PHE A 243 -18.51 14.70 -5.90
C PHE A 243 -19.18 13.76 -4.90
N HIS A 244 -19.59 14.34 -3.78
CA HIS A 244 -20.69 13.79 -2.99
C HIS A 244 -21.98 14.22 -3.69
N SER A 245 -22.65 13.28 -4.31
CA SER A 245 -24.09 13.17 -4.12
C SER A 245 -24.40 11.69 -3.91
N ASP A 246 -24.99 11.34 -2.77
CA ASP A 246 -25.58 10.01 -2.55
C ASP A 246 -26.71 9.72 -3.58
N ALA A 247 -27.04 10.71 -4.41
CA ALA A 247 -28.03 10.64 -5.49
C ALA A 247 -27.46 10.15 -6.84
N GLU A 248 -26.15 10.00 -7.02
CA GLU A 248 -25.55 9.65 -8.33
C GLU A 248 -24.46 8.55 -8.25
N ALA A 249 -24.72 7.46 -7.53
CA ALA A 249 -24.11 6.18 -7.87
C ALA A 249 -24.69 5.71 -9.22
N SER A 250 -24.32 6.40 -10.29
CA SER A 250 -24.81 6.15 -11.64
C SER A 250 -24.11 4.90 -12.18
N ARG A 251 -24.91 3.90 -12.56
CA ARG A 251 -24.42 2.71 -13.29
C ARG A 251 -23.79 3.19 -14.59
N VAL A 252 -22.47 3.03 -14.70
CA VAL A 252 -21.73 3.37 -15.92
C VAL A 252 -21.57 2.10 -16.74
N VAL A 253 -22.00 2.16 -17.99
CA VAL A 253 -21.88 1.06 -18.96
C VAL A 253 -20.96 1.50 -20.07
N TRP A 254 -19.86 0.78 -20.26
CA TRP A 254 -18.92 1.02 -21.34
C TRP A 254 -19.09 -0.02 -22.41
N ARG A 255 -19.30 0.43 -23.64
CA ARG A 255 -19.37 -0.45 -24.80
C ARG A 255 -18.12 -0.26 -25.64
N PHE A 256 -17.29 -1.29 -25.71
CA PHE A 256 -16.13 -1.37 -26.56
C PHE A 256 -16.52 -2.03 -27.88
N SER A 257 -16.05 -1.44 -28.99
CA SER A 257 -16.13 -2.09 -30.30
C SER A 257 -15.34 -3.40 -30.31
N PRO A 258 -15.58 -4.32 -31.26
CA PRO A 258 -14.86 -5.60 -31.33
C PRO A 258 -13.33 -5.45 -31.40
N VAL A 259 -12.86 -4.39 -32.07
CA VAL A 259 -11.42 -4.06 -32.17
C VAL A 259 -10.88 -3.62 -30.81
N ALA A 260 -11.62 -2.79 -30.09
CA ALA A 260 -11.28 -2.30 -28.76
C ALA A 260 -11.37 -3.39 -27.67
N ALA A 261 -12.30 -4.33 -27.83
CA ALA A 261 -12.56 -5.42 -26.90
C ALA A 261 -11.34 -6.34 -26.71
N VAL A 262 -10.49 -6.50 -27.72
CA VAL A 262 -9.25 -7.30 -27.62
C VAL A 262 -8.35 -6.74 -26.53
N THR A 263 -8.07 -5.44 -26.58
CA THR A 263 -7.24 -4.76 -25.58
C THR A 263 -7.97 -4.60 -24.25
N ALA A 264 -9.28 -4.28 -24.27
CA ALA A 264 -10.04 -4.03 -23.05
C ALA A 264 -10.13 -5.26 -22.13
N ARG A 265 -10.07 -6.49 -22.65
CA ARG A 265 -10.04 -7.73 -21.86
C ARG A 265 -8.81 -7.85 -20.95
N GLU A 266 -7.71 -7.20 -21.29
CA GLU A 266 -6.46 -7.26 -20.51
C GLU A 266 -6.47 -6.34 -19.29
N PHE A 267 -7.51 -5.50 -19.14
CA PHE A 267 -7.60 -4.52 -18.07
C PHE A 267 -8.67 -4.89 -17.04
N GLU A 268 -8.28 -4.83 -15.77
CA GLU A 268 -9.22 -4.73 -14.66
C GLU A 268 -9.52 -3.24 -14.41
N PHE A 269 -10.68 -2.75 -14.86
CA PHE A 269 -11.08 -1.35 -14.75
C PHE A 269 -11.61 -1.01 -13.35
N HIS A 270 -12.28 -1.95 -12.69
CA HIS A 270 -12.75 -1.83 -11.32
C HIS A 270 -12.89 -3.22 -10.69
N PRO A 271 -12.58 -3.43 -9.38
CA PRO A 271 -12.71 -4.73 -8.72
C PRO A 271 -14.13 -5.33 -8.81
N ASN A 272 -15.15 -4.46 -8.80
CA ASN A 272 -16.57 -4.84 -8.91
C ASN A 272 -17.13 -4.66 -10.33
N GLN A 273 -16.31 -4.79 -11.38
CA GLN A 273 -16.78 -4.69 -12.76
C GLN A 273 -17.50 -5.96 -13.21
N GLU A 274 -18.58 -5.81 -13.97
CA GLU A 274 -19.23 -6.91 -14.68
C GLU A 274 -18.89 -6.80 -16.16
N ILE A 275 -18.46 -7.91 -16.76
CA ILE A 275 -18.06 -7.98 -18.16
C ILE A 275 -19.07 -8.86 -18.91
N PHE A 276 -19.62 -8.34 -20.00
CA PHE A 276 -20.52 -9.05 -20.90
C PHE A 276 -19.94 -9.02 -22.31
N GLU A 277 -19.67 -10.20 -22.88
CA GLU A 277 -19.28 -10.31 -24.28
C GLU A 277 -20.52 -10.19 -25.18
N GLN A 278 -20.36 -9.48 -26.30
CA GLN A 278 -21.40 -9.33 -27.30
C GLN A 278 -21.15 -10.30 -28.47
N GLU A 279 -22.24 -10.76 -29.11
CA GLU A 279 -22.17 -11.69 -30.25
C GLU A 279 -21.42 -11.11 -31.47
N ASP A 280 -21.36 -9.79 -31.59
CA ASP A 280 -20.59 -9.08 -32.62
C ASP A 280 -19.08 -9.00 -32.31
N GLY A 281 -18.64 -9.56 -31.18
CA GLY A 281 -17.26 -9.51 -30.69
C GLY A 281 -16.95 -8.29 -29.83
N GLY A 282 -17.92 -7.40 -29.60
CA GLY A 282 -17.81 -6.27 -28.70
C GLY A 282 -17.77 -6.67 -27.22
N LEU A 283 -17.45 -5.70 -26.36
CA LEU A 283 -17.37 -5.91 -24.90
C LEU A 283 -18.17 -4.84 -24.18
N ILE A 284 -19.07 -5.25 -23.29
CA ILE A 284 -19.74 -4.35 -22.36
C ILE A 284 -19.12 -4.51 -20.98
N VAL A 285 -18.61 -3.43 -20.40
CA VAL A 285 -18.14 -3.39 -19.01
C VAL A 285 -19.08 -2.50 -18.21
N THR A 286 -19.73 -3.06 -17.20
CA THR A 286 -20.60 -2.31 -16.27
C THR A 286 -19.87 -2.10 -14.95
N THR A 287 -19.91 -0.87 -14.44
CA THR A 287 -19.46 -0.53 -13.08
C THR A 287 -20.52 0.33 -12.38
N ARG A 288 -20.61 0.21 -11.05
CA ARG A 288 -21.50 1.05 -10.22
C ARG A 288 -20.89 2.41 -9.87
N LEU A 289 -19.62 2.63 -10.21
CA LEU A 289 -18.87 3.85 -9.91
C LEU A 289 -18.19 4.36 -11.17
N ALA A 290 -18.46 5.62 -11.52
CA ALA A 290 -17.81 6.29 -12.64
C ALA A 290 -16.31 6.49 -12.32
N PRO A 291 -15.40 5.98 -13.16
CA PRO A 291 -13.98 6.23 -12.93
C PRO A 291 -13.65 7.71 -13.19
N PRO A 292 -12.59 8.24 -12.56
CA PRO A 292 -12.28 9.67 -12.63
C PRO A 292 -11.98 10.08 -14.07
N ALA A 293 -12.31 11.32 -14.46
CA ALA A 293 -12.18 11.82 -15.84
C ALA A 293 -10.78 11.61 -16.49
N ARG A 294 -9.72 11.51 -15.68
CA ARG A 294 -8.36 11.16 -16.13
C ARG A 294 -8.25 9.76 -16.74
N PHE A 295 -9.02 8.81 -16.20
CA PHE A 295 -9.03 7.41 -16.61
C PHE A 295 -9.71 7.26 -17.99
N ARG A 296 -10.79 8.02 -18.24
CA ARG A 296 -11.40 8.13 -19.58
C ARG A 296 -10.39 8.60 -20.64
N ARG A 297 -9.54 9.59 -20.32
CA ARG A 297 -8.48 10.07 -21.21
C ARG A 297 -7.37 9.05 -21.44
N GLU A 298 -7.05 8.22 -20.44
CA GLU A 298 -6.01 7.19 -20.55
C GLU A 298 -6.49 5.97 -21.34
N LEU A 299 -7.76 5.60 -21.19
CA LEU A 299 -8.44 4.61 -22.02
C LEU A 299 -8.51 5.01 -23.49
N LEU A 300 -8.93 6.25 -23.78
CA LEU A 300 -9.00 6.77 -25.15
C LEU A 300 -7.64 6.81 -25.86
N ARG A 301 -6.52 6.74 -25.11
CA ARG A 301 -5.16 6.68 -25.68
C ARG A 301 -4.69 5.26 -26.01
N HIS A 302 -5.15 4.25 -25.28
CA HIS A 302 -4.73 2.86 -25.48
C HIS A 302 -5.76 2.05 -26.29
N VAL A 303 -7.00 2.53 -26.30
CA VAL A 303 -8.12 1.91 -27.00
C VAL A 303 -8.56 2.88 -28.10
N HIS A 304 -8.12 2.62 -29.34
CA HIS A 304 -8.64 3.33 -30.51
C HIS A 304 -10.09 2.93 -30.74
N SER A 305 -11.05 3.69 -30.19
CA SER A 305 -12.31 4.10 -30.85
C SER A 305 -13.37 4.61 -29.86
N ASP A 306 -14.07 5.65 -30.32
CA ASP A 306 -15.40 6.15 -29.98
C ASP A 306 -16.09 5.54 -28.74
N VAL A 307 -15.78 6.12 -27.58
CA VAL A 307 -16.61 5.98 -26.38
C VAL A 307 -17.89 6.80 -26.59
N ALA A 308 -18.91 6.19 -27.20
CA ALA A 308 -20.26 6.73 -27.17
C ALA A 308 -20.78 6.67 -25.73
N ASN A 309 -21.29 7.81 -25.25
CA ASN A 309 -21.93 7.96 -23.92
C ASN A 309 -23.13 7.03 -23.78
#